data_AF-A0A7S4BK84-F1
#
_entry.id   AF-A0A7S4BK84-F1
#
_cell.length_a   1.000
_cell.length_b   1.000
_cell.length_c   1.000
_cell.angle_alpha   90.00
_cell.angle_beta   90.00
_cell.angle_gamma   90.00
#
_symmetry.space_group_name_H-M   'P 1'
#
loop_
_entity.id
_entity.type
_entity.pdbx_description
1 polymer ?
#
loop_
_entity_poly.entity_id
_entity_poly.type
_entity_poly.pdbx_seq_one_letter_code
_entity_poly.pdbx_strand_id
1 'polypeptide(L)'
;MLLHPNVGAAVVMQTGADEAASRRGAGVCYEDIKDFAISSGRDEELRALPHEQVQIRLDRWSEQLERISDLAARLVAPLYAQRRSRCAPRHLIVAQQCGGSDAFSGTHANPLVAEASKLLIEAGGGALLAETDELIGAEDYVLSSVRDLHTANKFLALVSRFHAYTHAHGASAEGNPSGGNLYRGLYNIALKSLGAAMKRHATVRLEDVVEYAQPLLSALPAQSERGDGDEGERGVGYCFMDSPGNDLESVAGQVAAGCNVIYFTTGNGSITNFPFVPTIKVVSTHKRFELMADDMDVDAAASADRSAMAKALFELTLAVASGQATRGERSGYHQLQIWRDWVPGPPSSALAGVAGPETAVLRRRALRVSARARALPLFDSCGRL
;
A
#
# COMPACT_ATOMS: atom_id res chain seq x y z
N MET A 1 9.69 -2.43 7.41
CA MET A 1 10.48 -2.09 6.20
C MET A 1 11.95 -2.47 6.30
N LEU A 2 12.69 -2.08 7.35
CA LEU A 2 14.12 -2.40 7.49
C LEU A 2 14.44 -3.88 7.27
N LEU A 3 13.62 -4.77 7.83
CA LEU A 3 13.76 -6.22 7.74
C LEU A 3 13.04 -6.81 6.51
N HIS A 4 12.73 -6.02 5.47
CA HIS A 4 12.09 -6.57 4.28
C HIS A 4 13.09 -7.44 3.49
N PRO A 5 12.67 -8.58 2.89
CA PRO A 5 13.59 -9.50 2.19
C PRO A 5 14.42 -8.88 1.05
N ASN A 6 13.96 -7.77 0.48
CA ASN A 6 14.70 -7.03 -0.56
C ASN A 6 15.76 -6.06 0.01
N VAL A 7 15.88 -5.92 1.34
CA VAL A 7 16.90 -5.08 1.99
C VAL A 7 18.12 -5.95 2.31
N GLY A 8 19.20 -5.73 1.57
CA GLY A 8 20.45 -6.48 1.76
C GLY A 8 21.38 -5.91 2.82
N ALA A 9 21.28 -4.61 3.12
CA ALA A 9 22.02 -3.93 4.18
C ALA A 9 21.34 -2.59 4.52
N ALA A 10 21.68 -1.99 5.66
CA ALA A 10 21.12 -0.71 6.07
C ALA A 10 22.10 0.20 6.81
N VAL A 11 21.91 1.51 6.64
CA VAL A 11 22.51 2.53 7.52
C VAL A 11 21.37 3.24 8.25
N VAL A 12 21.35 3.13 9.58
CA VAL A 12 20.36 3.81 10.42
C VAL A 12 20.96 5.09 10.95
N MET A 13 20.48 6.20 10.40
CA MET A 13 20.91 7.55 10.77
C MET A 13 19.94 8.16 11.77
N GLN A 14 20.45 8.72 12.86
CA GLN A 14 19.62 9.37 13.88
C GLN A 14 20.36 10.52 14.54
N THR A 15 19.62 11.47 15.07
CA THR A 15 20.11 12.62 15.84
C THR A 15 19.75 12.48 17.32
N GLY A 16 20.36 13.31 18.17
CA GLY A 16 19.96 13.38 19.57
C GLY A 16 18.52 13.87 19.75
N ALA A 17 17.96 14.57 18.75
CA ALA A 17 16.56 14.99 18.76
C ALA A 17 15.61 13.81 18.54
N ASP A 18 15.99 12.85 17.68
CA ASP A 18 15.20 11.63 17.41
C ASP A 18 15.13 10.75 18.67
N GLU A 19 16.26 10.56 19.35
CA GLU A 19 16.33 9.83 20.63
C GLU A 19 15.55 10.54 21.74
N ALA A 20 15.57 11.87 21.76
CA ALA A 20 14.77 12.65 22.69
C ALA A 20 13.27 12.57 22.37
N ALA A 21 12.89 12.50 21.09
CA ALA A 21 11.51 12.34 20.65
C ALA A 21 10.96 10.94 20.95
N SER A 22 11.76 9.89 20.67
CA SER A 22 11.46 8.50 21.03
C SER A 22 11.18 8.34 22.53
N ARG A 23 12.06 8.87 23.41
CA ARG A 23 11.85 8.83 24.87
C ARG A 23 10.57 9.53 25.35
N ARG A 24 9.97 10.41 24.54
CA ARG A 24 8.69 11.06 24.81
C ARG A 24 7.50 10.39 24.12
N GLY A 25 7.71 9.25 23.46
CA GLY A 25 6.69 8.54 22.67
C GLY A 25 6.28 9.27 21.39
N ALA A 26 7.11 10.19 20.88
CA ALA A 26 6.79 11.07 19.75
C ALA A 26 7.79 10.94 18.59
N GLY A 27 8.51 9.82 18.51
CA GLY A 27 9.50 9.54 17.47
C GLY A 27 9.95 8.08 17.52
N VAL A 28 10.85 7.72 16.62
CA VAL A 28 11.46 6.39 16.53
C VAL A 28 12.97 6.56 16.42
N CYS A 29 13.72 5.85 17.25
CA CYS A 29 15.17 5.74 17.18
C CYS A 29 15.57 4.28 16.92
N TYR A 30 16.87 4.03 16.80
CA TYR A 30 17.36 2.69 16.53
C TYR A 30 17.02 1.67 17.63
N GLU A 31 16.96 2.09 18.90
CA GLU A 31 16.55 1.20 19.99
C GLU A 31 15.12 0.69 19.81
N ASP A 32 14.20 1.58 19.43
CA ASP A 32 12.79 1.20 19.18
C ASP A 32 12.67 0.18 18.04
N ILE A 33 13.53 0.28 17.02
CA ILE A 33 13.59 -0.68 15.91
C ILE A 33 14.05 -2.05 16.42
N LYS A 34 15.06 -2.09 17.31
CA LYS A 34 15.54 -3.34 17.92
C LYS A 34 14.47 -3.96 18.81
N ASP A 35 13.84 -3.16 19.66
CA ASP A 35 12.78 -3.60 20.57
C ASP A 35 11.58 -4.15 19.79
N PHE A 36 11.21 -3.50 18.68
CA PHE A 36 10.18 -4.00 17.78
C PHE A 36 10.59 -5.33 17.13
N ALA A 37 11.83 -5.45 16.62
CA ALA A 37 12.31 -6.70 16.04
C ALA A 37 12.27 -7.84 17.05
N ILE A 38 12.68 -7.61 18.30
CA ILE A 38 12.64 -8.62 19.37
C ILE A 38 11.21 -9.00 19.73
N SER A 39 10.34 -8.01 19.99
CA SER A 39 8.95 -8.26 20.39
C SER A 39 8.10 -8.89 19.28
N SER A 40 8.50 -8.72 18.01
CA SER A 40 7.87 -9.40 16.86
C SER A 40 8.51 -10.73 16.49
N GLY A 41 9.50 -11.22 17.25
CA GLY A 41 10.17 -12.50 17.00
C GLY A 41 11.10 -12.50 15.78
N ARG A 42 11.60 -11.33 15.38
CA ARG A 42 12.46 -11.09 14.21
C ARG A 42 13.86 -10.62 14.59
N ASP A 43 14.29 -10.91 15.82
CA ASP A 43 15.62 -10.56 16.32
C ASP A 43 16.74 -11.28 15.57
N GLU A 44 16.51 -12.52 15.13
CA GLU A 44 17.42 -13.26 14.25
C GLU A 44 17.61 -12.57 12.90
N GLU A 45 16.51 -12.10 12.29
CA GLU A 45 16.58 -11.38 11.01
C GLU A 45 17.35 -10.07 11.14
N LEU A 46 17.13 -9.33 12.23
CA LEU A 46 17.87 -8.11 12.51
C LEU A 46 19.37 -8.39 12.73
N ARG A 47 19.72 -9.45 13.46
CA ARG A 47 21.12 -9.86 13.65
C ARG A 47 21.78 -10.31 12.35
N ALA A 48 21.02 -10.94 11.46
CA ALA A 48 21.51 -11.42 10.16
C ALA A 48 21.68 -10.29 9.14
N LEU A 49 20.88 -9.22 9.22
CA LEU A 49 20.98 -8.07 8.33
C LEU A 49 22.27 -7.28 8.63
N PRO A 50 23.19 -7.10 7.66
CA PRO A 50 24.30 -6.16 7.82
C PRO A 50 23.77 -4.73 7.97
N HIS A 51 23.93 -4.14 9.14
CA HIS A 51 23.47 -2.77 9.37
C HIS A 51 24.38 -2.02 10.35
N GLU A 52 24.38 -0.70 10.23
CA GLU A 52 25.21 0.20 11.03
C GLU A 52 24.40 1.40 11.50
N GLN A 53 24.58 1.77 12.77
CA GLN A 53 23.93 2.93 13.37
C GLN A 53 24.91 4.12 13.36
N VAL A 54 24.45 5.28 12.89
CA VAL A 54 25.24 6.50 12.84
C VAL A 54 24.52 7.64 13.56
N GLN A 55 25.17 8.17 14.60
CA GLN A 55 24.72 9.39 15.26
C GLN A 55 25.15 10.62 14.45
N ILE A 56 24.17 11.40 14.01
CA ILE A 56 24.36 12.60 13.20
C ILE A 56 24.25 13.84 14.09
N ARG A 57 25.20 14.76 13.90
CA ARG A 57 25.17 16.09 14.46
C ARG A 57 25.10 17.09 13.31
N LEU A 58 24.02 17.88 13.30
CA LEU A 58 23.75 18.82 12.22
C LEU A 58 24.85 19.89 12.06
N ASP A 59 25.59 20.20 13.14
CA ASP A 59 26.74 21.12 13.14
C ASP A 59 28.00 20.58 12.44
N ARG A 60 28.06 19.26 12.16
CA ARG A 60 29.18 18.61 11.47
C ARG A 60 28.76 17.81 10.24
N TRP A 61 27.60 18.14 9.67
CA TRP A 61 26.99 17.40 8.57
C TRP A 61 27.97 17.08 7.43
N SER A 62 28.70 18.07 6.91
CA SER A 62 29.59 17.89 5.77
C SER A 62 30.68 16.84 6.00
N GLU A 63 31.31 16.83 7.18
CA GLU A 63 32.33 15.84 7.54
C GLU A 63 31.72 14.45 7.77
N GLN A 64 30.52 14.39 8.38
CA GLN A 64 29.85 13.12 8.63
C GLN A 64 29.33 12.48 7.35
N LEU A 65 29.00 13.28 6.33
CA LEU A 65 28.47 12.79 5.06
C LEU A 65 29.47 11.89 4.32
N GLU A 66 30.75 12.26 4.27
CA GLU A 66 31.81 11.43 3.66
C GLU A 66 31.92 10.07 4.37
N ARG A 67 31.97 10.09 5.71
CA ARG A 67 32.02 8.87 6.52
C ARG A 67 30.78 7.97 6.31
N ILE A 68 29.60 8.57 6.22
CA ILE A 68 28.34 7.84 5.96
C ILE A 68 28.34 7.24 4.55
N SER A 69 28.84 7.98 3.55
CA SER A 69 28.98 7.49 2.18
C SER A 69 29.93 6.29 2.10
N ASP A 70 31.11 6.39 2.74
CA ASP A 70 32.07 5.29 2.80
C ASP A 70 31.50 4.06 3.51
N LEU A 71 30.72 4.28 4.57
CA LEU A 71 30.03 3.21 5.30
C LEU A 71 29.01 2.50 4.40
N ALA A 72 28.17 3.25 3.69
CA ALA A 72 27.21 2.70 2.76
C ALA A 72 27.91 1.92 1.63
N ALA A 73 29.00 2.45 1.08
CA ALA A 73 29.78 1.77 0.04
C ALA A 73 30.34 0.41 0.53
N ARG A 74 30.85 0.36 1.77
CA ARG A 74 31.33 -0.90 2.38
C ARG A 74 30.20 -1.91 2.60
N LEU A 75 29.02 -1.46 3.03
CA LEU A 75 27.87 -2.34 3.23
C LEU A 75 27.29 -2.87 1.92
N VAL A 76 27.31 -2.06 0.85
CA VAL A 76 26.79 -2.45 -0.47
C VAL A 76 27.76 -3.36 -1.23
N ALA A 77 29.08 -3.21 -1.06
CA ALA A 77 30.06 -3.95 -1.85
C ALA A 77 29.86 -5.49 -1.85
N PRO A 78 29.60 -6.17 -0.71
CA PRO A 78 29.31 -7.60 -0.69
C PRO A 78 28.01 -7.98 -1.42
N LEU A 79 27.03 -7.07 -1.51
CA LEU A 79 25.73 -7.35 -2.14
C LEU A 79 25.85 -7.56 -3.65
N TYR A 80 26.82 -6.93 -4.32
CA TYR A 80 27.09 -7.14 -5.75
C TYR A 80 27.57 -8.56 -6.09
N ALA A 81 28.13 -9.27 -5.10
CA ALA A 81 28.56 -10.65 -5.27
C ALA A 81 27.41 -11.66 -5.11
N GLN A 82 26.27 -11.24 -4.52
CA GLN A 82 25.11 -12.11 -4.35
C GLN A 82 24.53 -12.50 -5.72
N ARG A 83 23.95 -13.70 -5.78
CA ARG A 83 23.33 -14.26 -6.98
C ARG A 83 21.95 -14.80 -6.60
N ARG A 84 20.99 -14.60 -7.49
CA ARG A 84 19.67 -15.21 -7.36
C ARG A 84 19.80 -16.73 -7.40
N SER A 85 19.03 -17.41 -6.57
CA SER A 85 18.87 -18.86 -6.57
C SER A 85 17.44 -19.24 -6.93
N ARG A 86 17.22 -20.51 -7.28
CA ARG A 86 15.86 -21.03 -7.47
C ARG A 86 15.17 -21.13 -6.10
N CYS A 87 13.99 -20.54 -5.99
CA CYS A 87 13.17 -20.57 -4.78
C CYS A 87 11.74 -20.99 -5.14
N ALA A 88 11.02 -21.57 -4.18
CA ALA A 88 9.62 -21.92 -4.36
C ALA A 88 8.72 -20.67 -4.37
N PRO A 89 7.63 -20.63 -5.15
CA PRO A 89 6.67 -19.51 -5.17
C PRO A 89 6.04 -19.19 -3.81
N ARG A 90 6.08 -20.12 -2.85
CA ARG A 90 5.57 -19.91 -1.48
C ARG A 90 6.18 -18.73 -0.72
N HIS A 91 7.35 -18.27 -1.15
CA HIS A 91 8.02 -17.10 -0.57
C HIS A 91 7.51 -15.78 -1.16
N LEU A 92 6.66 -15.82 -2.20
CA LEU A 92 6.09 -14.63 -2.82
C LEU A 92 4.78 -14.24 -2.16
N ILE A 93 4.68 -12.95 -1.87
CA ILE A 93 3.46 -12.33 -1.38
C ILE A 93 3.20 -11.10 -2.24
N VAL A 94 2.10 -11.11 -2.98
CA VAL A 94 1.71 -9.98 -3.83
C VAL A 94 0.89 -8.97 -3.05
N ALA A 95 1.31 -7.72 -3.05
CA ALA A 95 0.49 -6.59 -2.63
C ALA A 95 -0.54 -6.28 -3.72
N GLN A 96 -1.82 -6.25 -3.39
CA GLN A 96 -2.88 -5.87 -4.33
C GLN A 96 -3.33 -4.45 -3.99
N GLN A 97 -3.07 -3.51 -4.90
CA GLN A 97 -3.32 -2.10 -4.70
C GLN A 97 -4.20 -1.51 -5.80
N CYS A 98 -5.07 -0.58 -5.42
CA CYS A 98 -5.74 0.33 -6.34
C CYS A 98 -5.03 1.68 -6.46
N GLY A 99 -4.92 2.22 -7.66
CA GLY A 99 -4.56 3.64 -7.84
C GLY A 99 -5.80 4.47 -8.17
N GLY A 100 -5.87 4.97 -9.40
CA GLY A 100 -7.06 5.66 -9.89
C GLY A 100 -8.10 4.71 -10.50
N SER A 101 -9.05 4.22 -9.70
CA SER A 101 -10.15 3.35 -10.18
C SER A 101 -11.05 4.02 -11.23
N ASP A 102 -11.65 3.21 -12.08
CA ASP A 102 -12.66 3.55 -13.08
C ASP A 102 -13.77 2.48 -13.13
N ALA A 103 -14.78 2.67 -13.97
CA ALA A 103 -15.88 1.72 -14.15
C ALA A 103 -15.46 0.32 -14.65
N PHE A 104 -14.27 0.19 -15.25
CA PHE A 104 -13.75 -1.07 -15.79
C PHE A 104 -12.85 -1.82 -14.80
N SER A 105 -12.41 -1.17 -13.73
CA SER A 105 -11.50 -1.74 -12.74
C SER A 105 -12.09 -3.00 -12.11
N GLY A 106 -13.35 -2.96 -11.68
CA GLY A 106 -14.06 -4.11 -11.09
C GLY A 106 -14.46 -5.20 -12.07
N THR A 107 -14.39 -4.97 -13.38
CA THR A 107 -14.80 -5.92 -14.42
C THR A 107 -13.63 -6.53 -15.19
N HIS A 108 -12.48 -5.86 -15.22
CA HIS A 108 -11.28 -6.26 -15.97
C HIS A 108 -10.06 -6.45 -15.05
N ALA A 109 -9.43 -5.35 -14.62
CA ALA A 109 -8.15 -5.39 -13.91
C ALA A 109 -8.22 -6.13 -12.57
N ASN A 110 -9.22 -5.84 -11.74
CA ASN A 110 -9.33 -6.43 -10.39
C ASN A 110 -9.61 -7.94 -10.45
N PRO A 111 -10.56 -8.43 -11.27
CA PRO A 111 -10.73 -9.86 -11.45
C PRO A 111 -9.51 -10.57 -12.09
N LEU A 112 -8.77 -9.91 -12.99
CA LEU A 112 -7.56 -10.48 -13.58
C LEU A 112 -6.48 -10.71 -12.50
N VAL A 113 -6.21 -9.70 -11.67
CA VAL A 113 -5.25 -9.86 -10.57
C VAL A 113 -5.75 -10.87 -9.54
N ALA A 114 -7.06 -11.01 -9.34
CA ALA A 114 -7.62 -12.03 -8.47
C ALA A 114 -7.35 -13.45 -8.97
N GLU A 115 -7.53 -13.70 -10.26
CA GLU A 115 -7.27 -15.02 -10.86
C GLU A 115 -5.77 -15.35 -10.87
N ALA A 116 -4.90 -14.36 -11.15
CA ALA A 116 -3.45 -14.56 -11.04
C ALA A 116 -2.99 -14.79 -9.58
N SER A 117 -3.55 -14.04 -8.62
CA SER A 117 -3.29 -14.25 -7.19
C SER A 117 -3.77 -15.62 -6.72
N LYS A 118 -4.90 -16.12 -7.24
CA LYS A 118 -5.38 -17.49 -6.96
C LYS A 118 -4.34 -18.54 -7.39
N LEU A 119 -3.79 -18.43 -8.60
CA LEU A 119 -2.73 -19.34 -9.07
C LEU A 119 -1.50 -19.30 -8.16
N LEU A 120 -1.12 -18.11 -7.68
CA LEU A 120 -0.01 -17.97 -6.74
C LEU A 120 -0.32 -18.62 -5.38
N ILE A 121 -1.52 -18.43 -4.84
CA ILE A 121 -1.97 -19.04 -3.59
C ILE A 121 -2.03 -20.57 -3.73
N GLU A 122 -2.51 -21.10 -4.84
CA GLU A 122 -2.50 -22.53 -5.16
C GLU A 122 -1.06 -23.09 -5.26
N ALA A 123 -0.09 -22.26 -5.65
CA ALA A 123 1.33 -22.58 -5.61
C ALA A 123 1.99 -22.34 -4.22
N GLY A 124 1.19 -22.05 -3.20
CA GLY A 124 1.60 -21.85 -1.81
C GLY A 124 2.07 -20.44 -1.48
N GLY A 125 1.94 -19.46 -2.38
CA GLY A 125 2.26 -18.05 -2.10
C GLY A 125 1.16 -17.31 -1.34
N GLY A 126 1.19 -15.98 -1.39
CA GLY A 126 0.19 -15.14 -0.75
C GLY A 126 -0.22 -13.92 -1.54
N ALA A 127 -1.34 -13.33 -1.16
CA ALA A 127 -1.83 -12.05 -1.63
C ALA A 127 -2.35 -11.22 -0.44
N LEU A 128 -2.02 -9.93 -0.44
CA LEU A 128 -2.47 -8.98 0.58
C LEU A 128 -3.25 -7.85 -0.08
N LEU A 129 -4.56 -7.80 0.18
CA LEU A 129 -5.35 -6.61 -0.12
C LEU A 129 -5.29 -5.65 1.08
N ALA A 130 -5.41 -4.35 0.83
CA ALA A 130 -5.51 -3.33 1.87
C ALA A 130 -6.63 -2.34 1.50
N GLU A 131 -6.57 -1.10 1.96
CA GLU A 131 -7.50 -0.01 1.63
C GLU A 131 -8.91 -0.22 2.27
N THR A 132 -9.02 -0.03 3.59
CA THR A 132 -10.27 -0.25 4.34
C THR A 132 -11.43 0.60 3.83
N ASP A 133 -11.16 1.84 3.40
CA ASP A 133 -12.12 2.73 2.76
C ASP A 133 -12.59 2.29 1.37
N GLU A 134 -11.80 1.46 0.67
CA GLU A 134 -12.19 0.86 -0.61
C GLU A 134 -13.07 -0.37 -0.43
N LEU A 135 -13.30 -0.86 0.79
CA LEU A 135 -14.16 -2.03 1.05
C LEU A 135 -15.45 -1.72 1.81
N ILE A 136 -15.70 -0.45 2.15
CA ILE A 136 -16.93 0.00 2.78
C ILE A 136 -18.12 -0.34 1.88
N GLY A 137 -19.07 -1.14 2.36
CA GLY A 137 -20.22 -1.61 1.58
C GLY A 137 -19.96 -2.84 0.71
N ALA A 138 -18.79 -3.49 0.80
CA ALA A 138 -18.48 -4.76 0.15
C ALA A 138 -18.24 -5.90 1.15
N GLU A 139 -18.62 -5.71 2.42
CA GLU A 139 -18.38 -6.64 3.53
C GLU A 139 -18.98 -8.01 3.24
N ASP A 140 -20.20 -8.08 2.69
CA ASP A 140 -20.86 -9.33 2.32
C ASP A 140 -20.03 -10.15 1.32
N TYR A 141 -19.43 -9.48 0.32
CA TYR A 141 -18.55 -10.17 -0.62
C TYR A 141 -17.29 -10.67 0.08
N VAL A 142 -16.64 -9.84 0.90
CA VAL A 142 -15.40 -10.23 1.60
C VAL A 142 -15.66 -11.41 2.55
N LEU A 143 -16.74 -11.34 3.33
CA LEU A 143 -17.11 -12.32 4.35
C LEU A 143 -17.81 -13.58 3.80
N SER A 144 -18.19 -13.59 2.51
CA SER A 144 -18.75 -14.77 1.84
C SER A 144 -17.82 -15.99 1.86
N SER A 145 -16.51 -15.77 2.03
CA SER A 145 -15.52 -16.82 2.23
C SER A 145 -14.43 -16.33 3.17
N VAL A 146 -14.67 -16.50 4.47
CA VAL A 146 -13.75 -16.14 5.56
C VAL A 146 -13.42 -17.39 6.37
N ARG A 147 -12.19 -17.47 6.90
CA ARG A 147 -11.70 -18.62 7.66
C ARG A 147 -12.59 -18.99 8.84
N ASP A 148 -12.88 -18.02 9.69
CA ASP A 148 -13.63 -18.22 10.93
C ASP A 148 -14.30 -16.92 11.41
N LEU A 149 -15.13 -17.05 12.44
CA LEU A 149 -15.82 -15.93 13.07
C LEU A 149 -14.85 -14.91 13.69
N HIS A 150 -13.70 -15.36 14.16
CA HIS A 150 -12.69 -14.48 14.73
C HIS A 150 -12.14 -13.52 13.67
N THR A 151 -11.77 -14.05 12.51
CA THR A 151 -11.28 -13.29 11.35
C THR A 151 -12.37 -12.35 10.81
N ALA A 152 -13.62 -12.82 10.75
CA ALA A 152 -14.76 -11.98 10.37
C ALA A 152 -14.95 -10.78 11.31
N ASN A 153 -14.88 -11.01 12.62
CA ASN A 153 -14.99 -9.95 13.62
C ASN A 153 -13.82 -8.96 13.55
N LYS A 154 -12.59 -9.44 13.27
CA LYS A 154 -11.44 -8.55 13.03
C LYS A 154 -11.70 -7.63 11.84
N PHE A 155 -12.18 -8.17 10.72
CA PHE A 155 -12.52 -7.38 9.53
C PHE A 155 -13.58 -6.30 9.84
N LEU A 156 -14.69 -6.68 10.46
CA LEU A 156 -15.78 -5.75 10.81
C LEU A 156 -15.34 -4.70 11.83
N ALA A 157 -14.42 -5.04 12.73
CA ALA A 157 -13.82 -4.10 13.65
C ALA A 157 -12.95 -3.07 12.90
N LEU A 158 -12.13 -3.48 11.92
CA LEU A 158 -11.37 -2.55 11.07
C LEU A 158 -12.29 -1.54 10.37
N VAL A 159 -13.34 -2.03 9.73
CA VAL A 159 -14.34 -1.19 9.05
C VAL A 159 -14.92 -0.17 10.04
N SER A 160 -15.37 -0.64 11.20
CA SER A 160 -15.95 0.22 12.24
C SER A 160 -14.96 1.27 12.76
N ARG A 161 -13.68 0.91 12.95
CA ARG A 161 -12.62 1.85 13.34
C ARG A 161 -12.36 2.88 12.26
N PHE A 162 -12.41 2.49 10.99
CA PHE A 162 -12.20 3.41 9.88
C PHE A 162 -13.35 4.43 9.74
N HIS A 163 -14.60 4.02 10.00
CA HIS A 163 -15.72 4.96 10.15
C HIS A 163 -15.46 5.96 11.28
N ALA A 164 -15.00 5.50 12.44
CA ALA A 164 -14.67 6.39 13.55
C ALA A 164 -13.51 7.34 13.22
N TYR A 165 -12.47 6.84 12.54
CA TYR A 165 -11.32 7.62 12.07
C TYR A 165 -11.74 8.74 11.13
N THR A 166 -12.50 8.43 10.08
CA THR A 166 -12.98 9.44 9.12
C THR A 166 -13.90 10.47 9.78
N HIS A 167 -14.81 10.01 10.66
CA HIS A 167 -15.69 10.90 11.42
C HIS A 167 -14.92 11.87 12.32
N ALA A 168 -13.87 11.39 13.02
CA ALA A 168 -13.01 12.24 13.84
C ALA A 168 -12.32 13.34 13.01
N HIS A 169 -12.07 13.08 11.71
CA HIS A 169 -11.51 14.03 10.76
C HIS A 169 -12.56 14.90 10.04
N GLY A 170 -13.84 14.82 10.43
CA GLY A 170 -14.92 15.58 9.82
C GLY A 170 -15.32 15.10 8.42
N ALA A 171 -14.98 13.87 8.07
CA ALA A 171 -15.35 13.18 6.84
C ALA A 171 -16.27 11.98 7.13
N SER A 172 -16.76 11.34 6.08
CA SER A 172 -17.47 10.06 6.18
C SER A 172 -16.76 9.05 5.27
N ALA A 173 -16.70 7.79 5.72
CA ALA A 173 -16.07 6.72 4.96
C ALA A 173 -16.81 6.45 3.63
N GLU A 174 -18.13 6.68 3.61
CA GLU A 174 -18.99 6.64 2.43
C GLU A 174 -18.76 7.81 1.45
N GLY A 175 -17.93 8.80 1.84
CA GLY A 175 -17.53 9.92 0.98
C GLY A 175 -16.59 9.53 -0.17
N ASN A 176 -16.03 8.32 -0.14
CA ASN A 176 -15.41 7.67 -1.30
C ASN A 176 -16.55 7.15 -2.21
N PRO A 177 -16.61 7.37 -3.54
CA PRO A 177 -15.58 7.69 -4.54
C PRO A 177 -15.07 9.14 -4.56
N SER A 178 -13.79 9.32 -4.92
CA SER A 178 -13.21 10.64 -5.21
C SER A 178 -13.82 11.29 -6.46
N GLY A 179 -13.65 12.62 -6.63
CA GLY A 179 -14.12 13.34 -7.83
C GLY A 179 -13.59 12.76 -9.15
N GLY A 180 -12.34 12.27 -9.15
CA GLY A 180 -11.77 11.59 -10.32
C GLY A 180 -12.44 10.24 -10.62
N ASN A 181 -12.85 9.51 -9.58
CA ASN A 181 -13.56 8.24 -9.75
C ASN A 181 -14.99 8.46 -10.30
N LEU A 182 -15.70 9.49 -9.79
CA LEU A 182 -17.00 9.91 -10.31
C LEU A 182 -16.93 10.25 -11.81
N TYR A 183 -15.93 11.02 -12.21
CA TYR A 183 -15.68 11.36 -13.62
C TYR A 183 -15.44 10.12 -14.49
N ARG A 184 -14.85 9.05 -13.93
CA ARG A 184 -14.55 7.79 -14.61
C ARG A 184 -15.62 6.71 -14.44
N GLY A 185 -16.83 7.09 -14.01
CA GLY A 185 -18.01 6.22 -14.03
C GLY A 185 -18.26 5.39 -12.76
N LEU A 186 -17.60 5.70 -11.64
CA LEU A 186 -17.89 5.09 -10.34
C LEU A 186 -18.78 6.03 -9.53
N TYR A 187 -20.10 5.83 -9.61
CA TYR A 187 -21.09 6.80 -9.12
C TYR A 187 -21.41 6.73 -7.62
N ASN A 188 -21.08 5.64 -6.94
CA ASN A 188 -21.31 5.47 -5.51
C ASN A 188 -20.27 4.53 -4.89
N ILE A 189 -20.24 4.51 -3.56
CA ILE A 189 -19.30 3.69 -2.79
C ILE A 189 -19.49 2.20 -3.07
N ALA A 190 -20.73 1.69 -3.09
CA ALA A 190 -20.99 0.26 -3.26
C ALA A 190 -20.42 -0.29 -4.59
N LEU A 191 -20.56 0.43 -5.71
CA LEU A 191 -20.00 0.04 -7.00
C LEU A 191 -18.47 0.02 -6.97
N LYS A 192 -17.87 1.04 -6.34
CA LYS A 192 -16.42 1.14 -6.19
C LYS A 192 -15.90 0.00 -5.31
N SER A 193 -16.52 -0.22 -4.15
CA SER A 193 -16.09 -1.20 -3.17
C SER A 193 -16.25 -2.62 -3.63
N LEU A 194 -17.38 -2.94 -4.27
CA LEU A 194 -17.55 -4.26 -4.89
C LEU A 194 -16.47 -4.48 -5.95
N GLY A 195 -16.20 -3.47 -6.78
CA GLY A 195 -15.11 -3.52 -7.75
C GLY A 195 -13.74 -3.74 -7.11
N ALA A 196 -13.42 -3.08 -6.00
CA ALA A 196 -12.17 -3.27 -5.26
C ALA A 196 -12.08 -4.68 -4.62
N ALA A 197 -13.18 -5.16 -4.05
CA ALA A 197 -13.29 -6.48 -3.43
C ALA A 197 -13.09 -7.63 -4.45
N MET A 198 -13.38 -7.40 -5.74
CA MET A 198 -13.10 -8.34 -6.83
C MET A 198 -11.60 -8.64 -7.05
N LYS A 199 -10.68 -8.00 -6.30
CA LYS A 199 -9.26 -8.43 -6.22
C LYS A 199 -9.09 -9.74 -5.44
N ARG A 200 -10.11 -10.20 -4.70
CA ARG A 200 -10.22 -11.56 -4.16
C ARG A 200 -11.00 -12.45 -5.12
N HIS A 201 -10.43 -13.59 -5.49
CA HIS A 201 -11.16 -14.59 -6.27
C HIS A 201 -12.23 -15.27 -5.41
N ALA A 202 -13.41 -15.57 -5.97
CA ALA A 202 -14.56 -16.06 -5.21
C ALA A 202 -14.27 -17.35 -4.40
N THR A 203 -13.41 -18.23 -4.93
CA THR A 203 -13.02 -19.51 -4.28
C THR A 203 -11.88 -19.36 -3.28
N VAL A 204 -11.30 -18.17 -3.11
CA VAL A 204 -10.15 -17.93 -2.23
C VAL A 204 -10.65 -17.36 -0.91
N ARG A 205 -10.40 -18.07 0.18
CA ARG A 205 -10.82 -17.70 1.53
C ARG A 205 -9.97 -16.57 2.10
N LEU A 206 -10.58 -15.64 2.83
CA LEU A 206 -9.86 -14.68 3.68
C LEU A 206 -9.29 -15.42 4.89
N GLU A 207 -7.96 -15.58 4.91
CA GLU A 207 -7.24 -16.34 5.93
C GLU A 207 -7.00 -15.54 7.21
N ASP A 208 -6.70 -14.25 7.09
CA ASP A 208 -6.56 -13.35 8.24
C ASP A 208 -6.68 -11.87 7.85
N VAL A 209 -6.84 -11.04 8.88
CA VAL A 209 -6.91 -9.58 8.84
C VAL A 209 -5.82 -9.02 9.74
N VAL A 210 -4.97 -8.12 9.25
CA VAL A 210 -3.81 -7.63 9.99
C VAL A 210 -3.80 -6.11 10.12
N GLU A 211 -3.14 -5.61 11.17
CA GLU A 211 -2.95 -4.17 11.37
C GLU A 211 -1.97 -3.60 10.32
N TYR A 212 -2.00 -2.28 10.14
CA TYR A 212 -1.09 -1.60 9.20
C TYR A 212 0.38 -1.97 9.47
N ALA A 213 1.07 -2.45 8.43
CA ALA A 213 2.47 -2.88 8.48
C ALA A 213 2.79 -4.06 9.42
N GLN A 214 1.78 -4.76 9.97
CA GLN A 214 2.01 -5.95 10.78
C GLN A 214 2.62 -7.07 9.92
N PRO A 215 3.76 -7.68 10.32
CA PRO A 215 4.39 -8.72 9.52
C PRO A 215 3.48 -9.96 9.38
N LEU A 216 3.21 -10.37 8.12
CA LEU A 216 2.25 -11.44 7.83
C LEU A 216 2.69 -12.80 8.37
N LEU A 217 3.97 -13.14 8.21
CA LEU A 217 4.50 -14.44 8.63
C LEU A 217 4.43 -14.65 10.15
N SER A 218 4.46 -13.57 10.95
CA SER A 218 4.31 -13.64 12.41
C SER A 218 2.85 -13.51 12.89
N ALA A 219 1.97 -12.89 12.09
CA ALA A 219 0.57 -12.68 12.45
C ALA A 219 -0.30 -13.95 12.31
N LEU A 220 0.16 -14.82 11.43
CA LEU A 220 -0.56 -15.99 10.96
C LEU A 220 -0.43 -17.17 11.95
N PRO A 221 -1.52 -17.89 12.31
CA PRO A 221 -1.44 -19.02 13.24
C PRO A 221 -0.48 -20.10 12.73
N ALA A 222 0.15 -20.81 13.66
CA ALA A 222 1.06 -21.91 13.33
C ALA A 222 0.34 -22.93 12.44
N GLN A 223 1.05 -23.53 11.48
CA GLN A 223 0.45 -24.48 10.53
C GLN A 223 -0.33 -25.60 11.25
N SER A 224 0.17 -26.09 12.38
CA SER A 224 -0.47 -27.10 13.23
C SER A 224 -1.82 -26.68 13.83
N GLU A 225 -2.05 -25.38 14.00
CA GLU A 225 -3.25 -24.81 14.62
C GLU A 225 -4.35 -24.49 13.60
N ARG A 226 -4.07 -24.64 12.31
CA ARG A 226 -5.02 -24.29 11.24
C ARG A 226 -6.04 -25.39 10.95
N GLY A 227 -5.90 -26.59 11.51
CA GLY A 227 -6.93 -27.64 11.52
C GLY A 227 -7.26 -28.27 10.16
N ASP A 228 -6.66 -27.78 9.08
CA ASP A 228 -6.84 -28.27 7.72
C ASP A 228 -5.79 -29.39 7.52
N GLY A 229 -6.19 -30.67 7.47
CA GLY A 229 -5.33 -31.87 7.44
C GLY A 229 -4.43 -32.07 6.21
N ASP A 230 -3.80 -30.99 5.74
CA ASP A 230 -2.89 -30.90 4.61
C ASP A 230 -1.46 -30.78 5.16
N GLU A 231 -0.67 -31.87 5.09
CA GLU A 231 0.70 -31.95 5.63
C GLU A 231 1.74 -31.13 4.83
N GLY A 232 1.32 -30.34 3.84
CA GLY A 232 2.18 -29.46 3.07
C GLY A 232 2.51 -28.13 3.78
N GLU A 233 3.69 -27.56 3.50
CA GLU A 233 4.02 -26.17 3.88
C GLU A 233 3.06 -25.18 3.20
N ARG A 234 1.89 -24.93 3.80
CA ARG A 234 0.96 -23.87 3.34
C ARG A 234 1.59 -22.50 3.59
N GLY A 235 1.55 -21.63 2.58
CA GLY A 235 1.96 -20.25 2.71
C GLY A 235 0.85 -19.32 3.21
N VAL A 236 1.03 -18.03 2.94
CA VAL A 236 0.24 -16.94 3.54
C VAL A 236 -1.25 -16.99 3.15
N GLY A 237 -1.56 -17.41 1.91
CA GLY A 237 -2.92 -17.34 1.39
C GLY A 237 -3.36 -15.91 1.11
N TYR A 238 -4.67 -15.63 1.20
CA TYR A 238 -5.21 -14.29 0.99
C TYR A 238 -5.51 -13.62 2.34
N CYS A 239 -4.89 -12.46 2.57
CA CYS A 239 -5.08 -11.67 3.78
C CYS A 239 -5.57 -10.25 3.44
N PHE A 240 -6.09 -9.57 4.45
CA PHE A 240 -6.45 -8.14 4.38
C PHE A 240 -5.64 -7.34 5.40
N MET A 241 -5.17 -6.14 5.06
CA MET A 241 -4.46 -5.24 5.98
C MET A 241 -5.21 -3.92 6.13
N ASP A 242 -5.32 -3.42 7.37
CA ASP A 242 -5.86 -2.08 7.61
C ASP A 242 -4.95 -1.01 6.97
N SER A 243 -5.55 -0.11 6.19
CA SER A 243 -4.86 1.06 5.62
C SER A 243 -5.86 2.08 5.09
N PRO A 244 -5.46 3.35 4.88
CA PRO A 244 -6.20 4.28 4.03
C PRO A 244 -6.08 3.87 2.56
N GLY A 245 -6.95 4.41 1.70
CA GLY A 245 -6.96 4.20 0.25
C GLY A 245 -6.03 5.12 -0.52
N ASN A 246 -5.19 5.90 0.17
CA ASN A 246 -4.05 6.54 -0.48
C ASN A 246 -3.03 5.48 -0.87
N ASP A 247 -2.70 5.42 -2.15
CA ASP A 247 -1.90 4.35 -2.71
C ASP A 247 -0.47 4.27 -2.16
N LEU A 248 0.19 5.42 -1.98
CA LEU A 248 1.53 5.47 -1.40
C LEU A 248 1.55 4.95 0.04
N GLU A 249 0.57 5.38 0.84
CA GLU A 249 0.45 4.99 2.25
C GLU A 249 0.11 3.50 2.40
N SER A 250 -0.84 3.01 1.60
CA SER A 250 -1.26 1.61 1.64
C SER A 250 -0.14 0.66 1.22
N VAL A 251 0.51 0.92 0.08
CA VAL A 251 1.62 0.10 -0.43
C VAL A 251 2.80 0.08 0.55
N ALA A 252 3.10 1.19 1.20
CA ALA A 252 4.12 1.23 2.24
C ALA A 252 3.81 0.23 3.37
N GLY A 253 2.56 0.17 3.83
CA GLY A 253 2.14 -0.83 4.81
C GLY A 253 2.28 -2.25 4.29
N GLN A 254 1.84 -2.52 3.05
CA GLN A 254 1.89 -3.86 2.46
C GLN A 254 3.33 -4.37 2.29
N VAL A 255 4.23 -3.50 1.83
CA VAL A 255 5.67 -3.82 1.75
C VAL A 255 6.25 -4.02 3.14
N ALA A 256 5.88 -3.18 4.12
CA ALA A 256 6.34 -3.36 5.49
C ALA A 256 5.86 -4.68 6.12
N ALA A 257 4.67 -5.14 5.75
CA ALA A 257 4.07 -6.41 6.15
C ALA A 257 4.73 -7.64 5.48
N GLY A 258 5.52 -7.43 4.42
CA GLY A 258 6.33 -8.47 3.76
C GLY A 258 6.02 -8.73 2.29
N CYS A 259 5.19 -7.92 1.63
CA CYS A 259 4.91 -8.08 0.21
C CYS A 259 6.13 -7.73 -0.65
N ASN A 260 6.50 -8.64 -1.56
CA ASN A 260 7.73 -8.54 -2.36
C ASN A 260 7.50 -8.38 -3.87
N VAL A 261 6.24 -8.32 -4.30
CA VAL A 261 5.80 -7.85 -5.62
C VAL A 261 4.51 -7.06 -5.43
N ILE A 262 4.27 -6.01 -6.22
CA ILE A 262 3.04 -5.22 -6.16
C ILE A 262 2.26 -5.38 -7.48
N TYR A 263 1.00 -5.78 -7.37
CA TYR A 263 -0.01 -5.62 -8.40
C TYR A 263 -0.72 -4.28 -8.21
N PHE A 264 -0.40 -3.33 -9.08
CA PHE A 264 -0.97 -2.00 -9.02
C PHE A 264 -2.00 -1.83 -10.14
N THR A 265 -3.28 -1.84 -9.77
CA THR A 265 -4.40 -1.71 -10.72
C THR A 265 -4.78 -0.24 -10.94
N THR A 266 -5.04 0.15 -12.18
CA THR A 266 -5.41 1.54 -12.48
C THR A 266 -6.29 1.70 -13.72
N GLY A 267 -7.29 2.58 -13.66
CA GLY A 267 -8.01 3.07 -14.84
C GLY A 267 -7.57 4.46 -15.27
N ASN A 268 -7.04 5.26 -14.35
CA ASN A 268 -6.50 6.59 -14.65
C ASN A 268 -5.12 6.55 -15.32
N GLY A 269 -4.38 5.45 -15.12
CA GLY A 269 -2.98 5.36 -15.53
C GLY A 269 -2.02 5.94 -14.50
N SER A 270 -2.18 5.59 -13.22
CA SER A 270 -1.19 6.01 -12.21
C SER A 270 0.18 5.41 -12.50
N ILE A 271 1.24 6.19 -12.32
CA ILE A 271 2.64 5.78 -12.52
C ILE A 271 3.36 5.50 -11.19
N THR A 272 2.61 5.32 -10.10
CA THR A 272 3.12 4.99 -8.77
C THR A 272 3.99 3.73 -8.83
N ASN A 273 5.25 3.83 -8.38
CA ASN A 273 6.13 2.69 -8.16
C ASN A 273 6.78 2.79 -6.78
N PHE A 274 7.15 1.64 -6.22
CA PHE A 274 7.82 1.55 -4.94
C PHE A 274 9.35 1.50 -5.10
N PRO A 275 10.16 2.08 -4.18
CA PRO A 275 11.61 2.23 -4.39
C PRO A 275 12.41 0.93 -4.55
N PHE A 276 12.00 -0.15 -3.87
CA PHE A 276 12.76 -1.41 -3.83
C PHE A 276 11.91 -2.68 -3.96
N VAL A 277 10.62 -2.52 -4.27
CA VAL A 277 9.71 -3.65 -4.52
C VAL A 277 9.11 -3.45 -5.92
N PRO A 278 9.27 -4.43 -6.82
CA PRO A 278 8.82 -4.27 -8.20
C PRO A 278 7.30 -4.10 -8.26
N THR A 279 6.86 -3.15 -9.07
CA THR A 279 5.45 -2.82 -9.26
C THR A 279 5.03 -3.18 -10.68
N ILE A 280 4.18 -4.20 -10.80
CA ILE A 280 3.52 -4.62 -12.05
C ILE A 280 2.23 -3.81 -12.18
N LYS A 281 2.20 -2.90 -13.16
CA LYS A 281 1.06 -2.01 -13.38
C LYS A 281 0.09 -2.63 -14.38
N VAL A 282 -1.17 -2.79 -13.93
CA VAL A 282 -2.26 -3.42 -14.67
C VAL A 282 -3.32 -2.36 -14.97
N VAL A 283 -3.46 -1.99 -16.24
CA VAL A 283 -4.43 -0.97 -16.66
C VAL A 283 -5.75 -1.60 -17.10
N SER A 284 -6.87 -0.99 -16.73
CA SER A 284 -8.21 -1.54 -16.94
C SER A 284 -8.74 -1.45 -18.38
N THR A 285 -8.14 -0.60 -19.23
CA THR A 285 -8.64 -0.33 -20.59
C THR A 285 -7.54 -0.29 -21.64
N HIS A 286 -7.81 -0.90 -22.79
CA HIS A 286 -6.87 -1.00 -23.91
C HIS A 286 -6.41 0.37 -24.42
N LYS A 287 -7.34 1.31 -24.61
CA LYS A 287 -7.01 2.67 -25.08
C LYS A 287 -6.03 3.39 -24.14
N ARG A 288 -6.15 3.18 -22.82
CA ARG A 288 -5.19 3.75 -21.86
C ARG A 288 -3.85 3.04 -21.94
N PHE A 289 -3.86 1.72 -22.11
CA PHE A 289 -2.64 0.95 -22.34
C PHE A 289 -1.87 1.42 -23.57
N GLU A 290 -2.52 1.72 -24.69
CA GLU A 290 -1.82 2.22 -25.89
C GLU A 290 -1.15 3.58 -25.66
N LEU A 291 -1.83 4.49 -24.94
CA LEU A 291 -1.29 5.81 -24.59
C LEU A 291 -0.17 5.75 -23.56
N MET A 292 -0.17 4.70 -22.74
CA MET A 292 0.74 4.48 -21.62
C MET A 292 1.39 3.10 -21.74
N ALA A 293 1.75 2.70 -22.96
CA ALA A 293 2.82 1.75 -23.16
C ALA A 293 4.08 2.36 -22.51
N ASP A 294 5.26 1.78 -22.42
CA ASP A 294 6.36 2.37 -21.61
C ASP A 294 6.12 2.48 -20.09
N ASP A 295 4.89 2.76 -19.60
CA ASP A 295 4.53 2.82 -18.18
C ASP A 295 3.78 1.56 -17.70
N MET A 296 2.82 1.06 -18.48
CA MET A 296 1.93 -0.04 -18.06
C MET A 296 2.47 -1.41 -18.46
N ASP A 297 2.55 -2.35 -17.53
CA ASP A 297 3.06 -3.70 -17.78
C ASP A 297 2.02 -4.61 -18.43
N VAL A 298 0.74 -4.46 -18.05
CA VAL A 298 -0.35 -5.35 -18.47
C VAL A 298 -1.59 -4.58 -18.87
N ASP A 299 -2.14 -4.91 -20.03
CA ASP A 299 -3.47 -4.50 -20.48
C ASP A 299 -4.52 -5.54 -20.05
N ALA A 300 -5.38 -5.19 -19.10
CA ALA A 300 -6.43 -6.09 -18.62
C ALA A 300 -7.60 -6.26 -19.61
N ALA A 301 -7.65 -5.46 -20.67
CA ALA A 301 -8.69 -5.52 -21.70
C ALA A 301 -8.20 -6.16 -23.02
N ALA A 302 -6.97 -6.67 -23.06
CA ALA A 302 -6.36 -7.23 -24.27
C ALA A 302 -7.06 -8.50 -24.80
N SER A 303 -7.73 -9.27 -23.93
CA SER A 303 -8.42 -10.51 -24.30
C SER A 303 -9.65 -10.76 -23.45
N ALA A 304 -10.62 -11.46 -24.03
CA ALA A 304 -11.77 -11.99 -23.30
C ALA A 304 -11.44 -13.28 -22.53
N ASP A 305 -10.37 -14.00 -22.91
CA ASP A 305 -9.90 -15.18 -22.19
C ASP A 305 -9.08 -14.77 -20.97
N ARG A 306 -9.80 -14.56 -19.86
CA ARG A 306 -9.22 -14.14 -18.59
C ARG A 306 -8.27 -15.17 -18.01
N SER A 307 -8.51 -16.46 -18.23
CA SER A 307 -7.68 -17.52 -17.64
C SER A 307 -6.30 -17.58 -18.30
N ALA A 308 -6.25 -17.44 -19.62
CA ALA A 308 -4.99 -17.29 -20.33
C ALA A 308 -4.22 -16.04 -19.88
N MET A 309 -4.91 -14.91 -19.70
CA MET A 309 -4.29 -13.66 -19.21
C MET A 309 -3.78 -13.80 -17.77
N ALA A 310 -4.55 -14.44 -16.89
CA ALA A 310 -4.17 -14.68 -15.50
C ALA A 310 -2.92 -15.56 -15.41
N LYS A 311 -2.84 -16.60 -16.24
CA LYS A 311 -1.62 -17.41 -16.38
C LYS A 311 -0.44 -16.59 -16.87
N ALA A 312 -0.63 -15.72 -17.87
CA ALA A 312 0.43 -14.84 -18.35
C ALA A 312 0.90 -13.84 -17.27
N LEU A 313 -0.01 -13.27 -16.48
CA LEU A 313 0.31 -12.40 -15.35
C LEU A 313 1.05 -13.18 -14.24
N PHE A 314 0.65 -14.42 -13.96
CA PHE A 314 1.36 -15.28 -13.02
C PHE A 314 2.80 -15.56 -13.47
N GLU A 315 3.02 -15.93 -14.74
CA GLU A 315 4.37 -16.13 -15.30
C GLU A 315 5.20 -14.84 -15.28
N LEU A 316 4.58 -13.70 -15.63
CA LEU A 316 5.23 -12.39 -15.51
C LEU A 316 5.66 -12.11 -14.07
N THR A 317 4.84 -12.47 -13.09
CA THR A 317 5.14 -12.29 -11.66
C THR A 317 6.34 -13.11 -11.24
N LEU A 318 6.44 -14.36 -11.69
CA LEU A 318 7.62 -15.20 -11.45
C LEU A 318 8.86 -14.62 -12.13
N ALA A 319 8.74 -14.12 -13.36
CA ALA A 319 9.84 -13.50 -14.08
C ALA A 319 10.33 -12.21 -13.39
N VAL A 320 9.41 -11.37 -12.92
CA VAL A 320 9.70 -10.13 -12.19
C VAL A 320 10.36 -10.41 -10.85
N ALA A 321 9.81 -11.35 -10.07
CA ALA A 321 10.46 -11.81 -8.84
C ALA A 321 11.86 -12.39 -9.09
N SER A 322 12.08 -12.98 -10.28
CA SER A 322 13.37 -13.51 -10.74
C SER A 322 14.31 -12.44 -11.32
N GLY A 323 13.91 -11.17 -11.35
CA GLY A 323 14.76 -10.04 -11.73
C GLY A 323 14.48 -9.43 -13.10
N GLN A 324 13.39 -9.81 -13.78
CA GLN A 324 12.90 -9.04 -14.91
C GLN A 324 12.38 -7.68 -14.41
N ALA A 325 13.02 -6.59 -14.84
CA ALA A 325 12.56 -5.25 -14.47
C ALA A 325 11.15 -4.99 -15.00
N THR A 326 10.29 -4.38 -14.18
CA THR A 326 9.00 -3.83 -14.64
C THR A 326 9.21 -2.55 -15.43
N ARG A 327 8.17 -2.09 -16.13
CA ARG A 327 8.18 -0.77 -16.78
C ARG A 327 8.41 0.37 -15.78
N GLY A 328 7.84 0.24 -14.58
CA GLY A 328 8.04 1.19 -13.48
C GLY A 328 9.50 1.29 -13.02
N GLU A 329 10.17 0.15 -12.84
CA GLU A 329 11.57 0.14 -12.45
C GLU A 329 12.48 0.76 -13.54
N ARG A 330 12.15 0.54 -14.82
CA ARG A 330 12.88 1.13 -15.95
C ARG A 330 12.74 2.64 -16.06
N SER A 331 11.64 3.22 -15.58
CA SER A 331 11.45 4.68 -15.61
C SER A 331 12.28 5.41 -14.55
N GLY A 332 12.69 4.71 -13.48
CA GLY A 332 13.49 5.26 -12.39
C GLY A 332 12.69 6.14 -11.40
N TYR A 333 11.39 6.31 -11.61
CA TYR A 333 10.53 7.11 -10.73
C TYR A 333 9.86 6.23 -9.66
N HIS A 334 10.02 6.61 -8.40
CA HIS A 334 9.38 5.96 -7.26
C HIS A 334 8.97 6.98 -6.20
N GLN A 335 7.96 6.61 -5.42
CA GLN A 335 7.44 7.42 -4.31
C GLN A 335 7.14 6.52 -3.12
N LEU A 336 7.25 7.10 -1.92
CA LEU A 336 7.02 6.42 -0.66
C LEU A 336 6.35 7.41 0.29
N GLN A 337 5.26 6.98 0.92
CA GLN A 337 4.64 7.69 2.03
C GLN A 337 4.21 6.67 3.07
N ILE A 338 4.47 6.93 4.34
CA ILE A 338 3.96 6.11 5.44
C ILE A 338 2.65 6.74 5.90
N TRP A 339 1.65 5.91 6.23
CA TRP A 339 0.40 6.41 6.79
C TRP A 339 0.66 7.17 8.08
N ARG A 340 0.28 8.44 8.09
CA ARG A 340 0.30 9.28 9.28
C ARG A 340 -1.07 9.21 9.94
N ASP A 341 -1.29 8.18 10.74
CA ASP A 341 -2.50 8.00 11.55
C ASP A 341 -2.50 8.96 12.75
N TRP A 342 -2.57 10.27 12.47
CA TRP A 342 -2.68 11.28 13.51
C TRP A 342 -4.15 11.35 13.97
N VAL A 343 -4.35 11.33 15.28
CA VAL A 343 -5.67 11.57 15.86
C VAL A 343 -5.84 13.07 16.06
N PRO A 344 -6.97 13.68 15.64
CA PRO A 344 -7.27 15.05 15.96
C PRO A 344 -7.32 15.25 17.48
N GLY A 345 -6.32 15.94 18.03
CA GLY A 345 -6.34 16.37 19.42
C GLY A 345 -7.40 17.46 19.64
N PRO A 346 -7.77 17.75 20.90
CA PRO A 346 -8.49 18.98 21.19
C PRO A 346 -7.70 20.16 20.59
N PRO A 347 -8.37 21.19 20.05
CA PRO A 347 -7.68 22.32 19.42
C PRO A 347 -6.62 22.85 20.39
N SER A 348 -5.35 22.76 19.99
CA SER A 348 -4.27 23.22 20.86
C SER A 348 -4.46 24.71 21.12
N SER A 349 -4.39 25.12 22.38
CA SER A 349 -4.37 26.54 22.74
C SER A 349 -3.21 27.30 22.09
N ALA A 350 -2.20 26.59 21.57
CA ALA A 350 -1.09 27.15 20.82
C ALA A 350 -1.50 27.75 19.46
N LEU A 351 -2.58 27.26 18.83
CA LEU A 351 -3.11 27.88 17.60
C LEU A 351 -4.01 29.09 17.87
N ALA A 352 -4.51 29.26 19.09
CA ALA A 352 -5.30 30.44 19.47
C ALA A 352 -4.45 31.72 19.53
N GLY A 353 -3.12 31.60 19.70
CA GLY A 353 -2.18 32.72 19.74
C GLY A 353 -1.68 33.20 18.37
N VAL A 354 -1.93 32.45 17.28
CA VAL A 354 -1.42 32.78 15.92
C VAL A 354 -2.47 33.55 15.09
N ALA A 355 -3.70 33.70 15.60
CA ALA A 355 -4.71 34.55 15.00
C ALA A 355 -4.43 36.03 15.31
N GLY A 356 -3.35 36.56 14.74
CA GLY A 356 -3.15 38.01 14.64
C GLY A 356 -4.29 38.65 13.84
N PRO A 357 -4.55 39.96 14.03
CA PRO A 357 -5.68 40.67 13.41
C PRO A 357 -5.76 40.58 11.88
N GLU A 358 -4.68 40.19 11.19
CA GLU A 358 -4.67 39.95 9.74
C GLU A 358 -5.50 38.73 9.29
N THR A 359 -5.67 37.71 10.14
CA THR A 359 -6.46 36.50 9.79
C THR A 359 -7.97 36.78 9.68
N ALA A 360 -8.47 37.78 10.42
CA ALA A 360 -9.85 38.26 10.31
C ALA A 360 -10.09 39.05 9.00
N VAL A 361 -9.08 39.76 8.50
CA VAL A 361 -9.16 40.51 7.23
C VAL A 361 -9.17 39.57 6.04
N LEU A 362 -8.37 38.49 6.08
CA LEU A 362 -8.34 37.45 5.06
C LEU A 362 -9.63 36.62 5.00
N ARG A 363 -10.22 36.25 6.16
CA ARG A 363 -11.54 35.60 6.20
C ARG A 363 -12.66 36.48 5.62
N ARG A 364 -12.64 37.79 5.88
CA ARG A 364 -13.62 38.73 5.30
C ARG A 364 -13.42 38.95 3.80
N ARG A 365 -12.20 38.89 3.29
CA ARG A 365 -11.93 38.93 1.83
C ARG A 365 -12.35 37.64 1.13
N ALA A 366 -12.07 36.46 1.70
CA ALA A 366 -12.47 35.18 1.12
C ALA A 366 -14.01 35.02 1.04
N LEU A 367 -14.74 35.47 2.07
CA LEU A 367 -16.21 35.48 2.06
C LEU A 367 -16.80 36.47 1.04
N ARG A 368 -16.13 37.61 0.77
CA ARG A 368 -16.57 38.56 -0.28
C ARG A 368 -16.30 38.07 -1.70
N VAL A 369 -15.24 37.27 -1.92
CA VAL A 369 -14.95 36.65 -3.22
C VAL A 369 -15.95 35.51 -3.50
N SER A 370 -16.29 34.71 -2.49
CA SER A 370 -17.33 33.67 -2.57
C SER A 370 -18.73 34.22 -2.89
N ALA A 371 -19.10 35.37 -2.30
CA ALA A 371 -20.39 36.01 -2.57
C ALA A 371 -20.49 36.62 -3.99
N ARG A 372 -19.37 37.08 -4.58
CA ARG A 372 -19.34 37.56 -5.98
C ARG A 372 -19.33 36.43 -7.00
N ALA A 373 -18.75 35.27 -6.68
CA ALA A 373 -18.75 34.11 -7.58
C ALA A 373 -20.14 33.46 -7.73
N ARG A 374 -21.05 33.65 -6.76
CA ARG A 374 -22.45 33.18 -6.84
C ARG A 374 -23.40 34.12 -7.62
N ALA A 375 -22.90 35.24 -8.13
CA ALA A 375 -23.69 36.23 -8.88
C ALA A 375 -23.25 36.36 -10.36
N LEU A 376 -22.59 35.34 -10.91
CA LEU A 376 -22.36 35.24 -12.36
C LEU A 376 -23.49 34.39 -12.97
N PRO A 377 -24.21 34.90 -13.98
CA PRO A 377 -25.26 34.13 -14.63
C PRO A 377 -24.65 32.90 -15.31
N LEU A 378 -25.31 31.75 -15.12
CA LEU A 378 -25.08 30.51 -15.83
C LEU A 378 -24.98 30.81 -17.34
N PHE A 379 -23.86 30.43 -17.94
CA PHE A 379 -23.68 30.47 -19.39
C PHE A 379 -24.68 29.52 -20.04
N ASP A 380 -25.72 30.13 -20.61
CA ASP A 380 -26.56 29.55 -21.63
C ASP A 380 -25.89 29.81 -22.99
N SER A 381 -25.23 28.79 -23.55
CA SER A 381 -25.00 28.70 -25.00
C SER A 381 -24.59 27.28 -25.40
N CYS A 382 -25.57 26.62 -26.01
CA CYS A 382 -25.43 25.46 -26.86
C CYS A 382 -24.56 25.77 -28.10
N GLY A 383 -23.75 24.82 -28.58
CA GLY A 383 -23.25 24.88 -29.97
C GLY A 383 -21.96 24.12 -30.30
N ARG A 384 -22.13 22.90 -30.82
CA ARG A 384 -21.30 22.21 -31.84
C ARG A 384 -19.78 22.08 -31.59
N LEU A 385 -19.33 20.85 -31.32
CA LEU A 385 -18.47 20.04 -32.20
C LEU A 385 -18.38 18.60 -31.67
#